data_AF-A0AAE2SA65-F1
#
_entry.id   AF-A0AAE2SA65-F1
#
_cell.length_a   1.000
_cell.length_b   1.000
_cell.length_c   1.000
_cell.angle_alpha   90.00
_cell.angle_beta   90.00
_cell.angle_gamma   90.00
#
_symmetry.space_group_name_H-M   'P 1'
#
loop_
_entity.id
_entity.type
_entity.pdbx_description
1 polymer ?
#
loop_
_entity_poly.entity_id
_entity_poly.type
_entity_poly.pdbx_seq_one_letter_code
_entity_poly.pdbx_strand_id
1 'polypeptide(L)'
;MKHPIRQLAPLAFLAAVTWLLASCASPETSAPAPAVSVEADSNMPWNAPATGASSQKSRAVNASAAVRRPGLGTGWGETVSSQVGYSSFTRASSKPAGVASIYYNDKEGVAAMTGAWKYSGSGMQRAAGGLVEWGVKGGWSMLKNYNSGGRRYVVGRKGSDYALVVKNLSRSALEIVLSVDGLDVMDGKTASFKKRGYIIQPGKTLTVKGFRTSEAAVAAFKFSSVAGSYANLKHGKTRNVGVIGMAVFTQQGVDPWKWSNSAVQRRHSASPFAEAPSTRAR
;
A
#
# COMPACT_ATOMS: atom_id res chain seq x y z
N MET A 1 -1.51 0.22 84.62
CA MET A 1 -0.43 -0.80 84.62
C MET A 1 0.05 -0.92 83.17
N LYS A 2 0.97 -0.11 82.65
CA LYS A 2 2.45 -0.22 82.73
C LYS A 2 2.98 -1.64 82.44
N HIS A 3 3.29 -1.90 81.14
CA HIS A 3 4.51 -2.51 80.52
C HIS A 3 5.18 -3.77 81.14
N PRO A 4 6.14 -4.47 80.47
CA PRO A 4 6.49 -4.63 79.02
C PRO A 4 6.96 -6.08 78.64
N ILE A 5 7.67 -6.21 77.50
CA ILE A 5 8.69 -7.24 77.10
C ILE A 5 8.11 -8.61 76.64
N ARG A 6 8.51 -9.27 75.53
CA ARG A 6 9.83 -9.40 74.89
C ARG A 6 9.78 -9.59 73.37
N GLN A 7 10.63 -8.81 72.71
CA GLN A 7 11.23 -9.13 71.42
C GLN A 7 12.11 -10.39 71.57
N LEU A 8 12.08 -11.26 70.58
CA LEU A 8 13.12 -12.27 70.31
C LEU A 8 13.19 -12.48 68.80
N ALA A 9 14.28 -12.02 68.22
CA ALA A 9 14.94 -12.58 67.05
C ALA A 9 16.41 -12.84 67.49
N PRO A 10 17.28 -13.55 66.74
CA PRO A 10 17.08 -14.30 65.50
C PRO A 10 17.65 -15.74 65.57
N LEU A 11 17.33 -16.60 64.60
CA LEU A 11 18.28 -17.66 64.21
C LEU A 11 18.37 -17.71 62.69
N ALA A 12 19.55 -17.38 62.22
CA ALA A 12 19.97 -17.40 60.83
C ALA A 12 20.10 -18.85 60.36
N PHE A 13 19.38 -19.22 59.30
CA PHE A 13 19.78 -20.32 58.43
C PHE A 13 20.32 -19.74 57.14
N LEU A 14 21.64 -19.91 56.99
CA LEU A 14 22.45 -19.54 55.85
C LEU A 14 22.16 -20.51 54.70
N ALA A 15 21.26 -20.14 53.78
CA ALA A 15 21.14 -20.82 52.49
C ALA A 15 21.80 -19.94 51.43
N ALA A 16 23.08 -20.21 51.17
CA ALA A 16 23.82 -19.67 50.05
C ALA A 16 23.22 -20.22 48.75
N VAL A 17 22.32 -19.46 48.14
CA VAL A 17 21.81 -19.71 46.80
C VAL A 17 22.37 -18.61 45.91
N THR A 18 23.58 -18.87 45.41
CA THR A 18 24.23 -18.10 44.35
C THR A 18 23.41 -18.24 43.06
N TRP A 19 22.50 -17.31 42.81
CA TRP A 19 21.95 -17.12 41.46
C TRP A 19 22.84 -16.16 40.72
N LEU A 20 23.53 -16.70 39.71
CA LEU A 20 24.21 -15.93 38.69
C LEU A 20 23.26 -14.87 38.14
N LEU A 21 23.67 -13.60 38.23
CA LEU A 21 23.12 -12.54 37.40
C LEU A 21 23.49 -12.85 35.94
N ALA A 22 22.61 -13.59 35.25
CA ALA A 22 22.64 -13.70 33.81
C ALA A 22 22.22 -12.34 33.23
N SER A 23 23.22 -11.49 33.02
CA SER A 23 23.12 -10.27 32.22
C SER A 23 22.84 -10.66 30.77
N CYS A 24 21.58 -10.89 30.42
CA CYS A 24 21.16 -10.99 29.04
C CYS A 24 21.15 -9.57 28.44
N ALA A 25 22.31 -9.14 27.96
CA ALA A 25 22.42 -8.09 26.97
C ALA A 25 21.66 -8.55 25.72
N SER A 26 20.57 -7.86 25.39
CA SER A 26 19.84 -8.07 24.15
C SER A 26 20.73 -7.69 22.96
N PRO A 27 21.04 -8.58 22.01
CA PRO A 27 21.58 -8.13 20.74
C PRO A 27 20.45 -7.45 19.95
N GLU A 28 20.58 -6.13 19.80
CA GLU A 28 19.83 -5.35 18.82
C GLU A 28 20.02 -6.01 17.45
N THR A 29 19.00 -6.74 17.00
CA THR A 29 18.95 -7.25 15.65
C THR A 29 18.54 -6.08 14.75
N SER A 30 19.54 -5.27 14.37
CA SER A 30 19.42 -4.28 13.32
C SER A 30 19.11 -5.01 12.00
N ALA A 31 17.86 -4.93 11.55
CA ALA A 31 17.48 -5.37 10.22
C ALA A 31 18.31 -4.61 9.17
N PRO A 32 18.97 -5.27 8.20
CA PRO A 32 19.71 -4.57 7.17
C PRO A 32 18.73 -3.78 6.29
N ALA A 33 18.97 -2.48 6.19
CA ALA A 33 18.35 -1.61 5.21
C ALA A 33 18.57 -2.19 3.80
N PRO A 34 17.57 -2.21 2.91
CA PRO A 34 17.81 -2.62 1.53
C PRO A 34 18.76 -1.61 0.88
N ALA A 35 19.90 -2.12 0.41
CA ALA A 35 20.88 -1.39 -0.35
C ALA A 35 20.20 -0.68 -1.54
N VAL A 36 20.38 0.64 -1.57
CA VAL A 36 20.10 1.50 -2.71
C VAL A 36 21.12 1.17 -3.79
N SER A 37 20.72 0.38 -4.78
CA SER A 37 21.43 0.34 -6.06
C SER A 37 21.08 1.64 -6.81
N VAL A 38 22.01 2.60 -6.74
CA VAL A 38 22.16 3.65 -7.74
C VAL A 38 22.62 2.96 -9.02
N GLU A 39 21.72 2.80 -9.98
CA GLU A 39 22.14 2.56 -11.36
C GLU A 39 21.87 3.81 -12.19
N ALA A 40 22.91 4.11 -12.95
CA ALA A 40 23.18 5.32 -13.69
C ALA A 40 22.14 5.61 -14.77
N ASP A 41 22.07 6.90 -15.04
CA ASP A 41 21.55 7.52 -16.25
C ASP A 41 21.82 6.67 -17.51
N SER A 42 20.77 6.42 -18.28
CA SER A 42 20.88 5.94 -19.66
C SER A 42 19.78 6.59 -20.49
N ASN A 43 19.95 7.89 -20.69
CA ASN A 43 19.53 8.57 -21.90
C ASN A 43 20.22 7.88 -23.10
N MET A 44 19.51 7.04 -23.85
CA MET A 44 20.00 6.47 -25.11
C MET A 44 18.99 6.75 -26.23
N PRO A 45 19.43 7.36 -27.34
CA PRO A 45 18.59 7.69 -28.47
C PRO A 45 18.19 6.45 -29.29
N TRP A 46 17.05 6.61 -29.95
CA TRP A 46 16.40 5.65 -30.84
C TRP A 46 17.20 5.49 -32.14
N ASN A 47 18.00 4.41 -32.25
CA ASN A 47 18.31 3.63 -33.47
C ASN A 47 19.69 2.93 -33.40
N ALA A 48 19.69 1.60 -33.28
CA ALA A 48 20.76 0.70 -33.78
C ALA A 48 20.27 -0.76 -33.81
N PRO A 49 20.70 -1.61 -34.77
CA PRO A 49 20.11 -2.92 -35.02
C PRO A 49 20.59 -3.98 -34.03
N ALA A 50 19.70 -4.93 -33.70
CA ALA A 50 19.89 -5.97 -32.71
C ALA A 50 20.75 -7.14 -33.23
N THR A 51 21.86 -7.45 -32.55
CA THR A 51 22.50 -8.77 -32.62
C THR A 51 21.81 -9.71 -31.62
N GLY A 52 20.81 -10.44 -32.12
CA GLY A 52 19.99 -11.37 -31.34
C GLY A 52 20.52 -12.80 -31.37
N ALA A 53 20.88 -13.34 -30.21
CA ALA A 53 20.92 -14.80 -29.98
C ALA A 53 20.85 -15.18 -28.48
N SER A 54 21.44 -14.38 -27.59
CA SER A 54 21.43 -14.68 -26.13
C SER A 54 20.18 -14.18 -25.40
N SER A 55 19.48 -13.17 -25.94
CA SER A 55 18.27 -12.59 -25.33
C SER A 55 17.00 -13.41 -25.57
N GLN A 56 16.95 -14.23 -26.62
CA GLN A 56 15.79 -15.08 -26.93
C GLN A 56 15.67 -16.27 -25.98
N LYS A 57 16.81 -16.87 -25.55
CA LYS A 57 16.81 -18.06 -24.68
C LYS A 57 16.35 -17.71 -23.26
N SER A 58 16.80 -16.59 -22.69
CA SER A 58 16.36 -16.12 -21.37
C SER A 58 14.90 -15.64 -21.36
N ARG A 59 14.45 -15.01 -22.44
CA ARG A 59 13.06 -14.58 -22.62
C ARG A 59 12.09 -15.76 -22.80
N ALA A 60 12.50 -16.82 -23.52
CA ALA A 60 11.71 -18.03 -23.69
C ALA A 60 11.60 -18.87 -22.41
N VAL A 61 12.66 -18.96 -21.60
CA VAL A 61 12.64 -19.65 -20.30
C VAL A 61 11.80 -18.89 -19.27
N ASN A 62 11.84 -17.56 -19.25
CA ASN A 62 10.98 -16.74 -18.40
C ASN A 62 9.50 -16.78 -18.83
N ALA A 63 9.24 -16.84 -20.14
CA ALA A 63 7.88 -17.00 -20.66
C ALA A 63 7.28 -18.37 -20.27
N SER A 64 8.03 -19.46 -20.37
CA SER A 64 7.56 -20.80 -19.99
C SER A 64 7.36 -20.96 -18.48
N ALA A 65 8.19 -20.32 -17.65
CA ALA A 65 7.98 -20.24 -16.20
C ALA A 65 6.74 -19.41 -15.83
N ALA A 66 6.46 -18.31 -16.54
CA ALA A 66 5.25 -17.51 -16.32
C ALA A 66 3.96 -18.25 -16.72
N VAL A 67 4.01 -19.07 -17.79
CA VAL A 67 2.90 -19.95 -18.24
C VAL A 67 2.57 -21.03 -17.20
N ARG A 68 3.52 -21.41 -16.35
CA ARG A 68 3.37 -22.47 -15.33
C ARG A 68 3.04 -21.99 -13.91
N ARG A 69 2.93 -20.67 -13.66
CA ARG A 69 2.60 -20.15 -12.32
C ARG A 69 1.08 -20.00 -12.17
N PRO A 70 0.40 -20.85 -11.39
CA PRO A 70 -1.02 -20.68 -11.11
C PRO A 70 -1.26 -19.39 -10.29
N GLY A 71 -2.44 -18.80 -10.47
CA GLY A 71 -2.90 -17.61 -9.76
C GLY A 71 -3.13 -16.37 -10.62
N LEU A 72 -3.48 -15.26 -9.96
CA LEU A 72 -3.83 -13.99 -10.60
C LEU A 72 -2.72 -12.95 -10.51
N GLY A 73 -2.61 -12.16 -11.57
CA GLY A 73 -1.94 -10.87 -11.62
C GLY A 73 -2.89 -9.79 -12.16
N THR A 74 -2.36 -8.61 -12.45
CA THR A 74 -3.12 -7.50 -13.06
C THR A 74 -2.75 -7.31 -14.53
N GLY A 75 -3.76 -7.27 -15.39
CA GLY A 75 -3.67 -6.94 -16.81
C GLY A 75 -4.34 -5.61 -17.15
N TRP A 76 -4.34 -5.30 -18.45
CA TRP A 76 -4.96 -4.10 -19.02
C TRP A 76 -6.42 -4.38 -19.39
N GLY A 77 -7.31 -3.57 -18.85
CA GLY A 77 -8.68 -3.44 -19.35
C GLY A 77 -8.80 -2.25 -20.30
N GLU A 78 -10.04 -1.85 -20.54
CA GLU A 78 -10.39 -0.73 -21.42
C GLU A 78 -9.90 0.61 -20.86
N THR A 79 -9.78 1.61 -21.74
CA THR A 79 -9.53 2.99 -21.32
C THR A 79 -10.78 3.56 -20.64
N VAL A 80 -10.63 4.07 -19.42
CA VAL A 80 -11.71 4.63 -18.62
C VAL A 80 -11.42 6.08 -18.27
N SER A 81 -12.42 6.95 -18.41
CA SER A 81 -12.32 8.36 -18.00
C SER A 81 -12.09 8.49 -16.48
N SER A 82 -11.08 9.28 -16.11
CA SER A 82 -10.68 9.56 -14.74
C SER A 82 -9.90 10.88 -14.69
N GLN A 83 -10.59 11.95 -14.30
CA GLN A 83 -9.99 13.27 -14.14
C GLN A 83 -9.21 13.38 -12.82
N VAL A 84 -8.05 14.01 -12.87
CA VAL A 84 -7.30 14.47 -11.70
C VAL A 84 -6.93 15.94 -11.86
N GLY A 85 -6.89 16.66 -10.74
CA GLY A 85 -6.35 18.01 -10.68
C GLY A 85 -5.07 18.05 -9.87
N TYR A 86 -4.28 19.10 -10.05
CA TYR A 86 -3.07 19.34 -9.27
C TYR A 86 -3.38 20.10 -7.99
N SER A 87 -2.73 19.72 -6.90
CA SER A 87 -2.79 20.43 -5.62
C SER A 87 -1.38 20.47 -5.04
N SER A 88 -1.00 21.60 -4.44
CA SER A 88 0.26 21.70 -3.73
C SER A 88 0.21 20.85 -2.45
N PHE A 89 1.23 20.03 -2.26
CA PHE A 89 1.37 19.18 -1.07
C PHE A 89 2.84 18.94 -0.77
N THR A 90 3.26 19.31 0.44
CA THR A 90 4.59 19.04 0.97
C THR A 90 4.48 18.02 2.09
N ARG A 91 5.23 16.92 1.99
CA ARG A 91 5.21 15.84 2.96
C ARG A 91 5.87 16.28 4.27
N ALA A 92 5.32 15.82 5.39
CA ALA A 92 5.95 15.99 6.70
C ALA A 92 7.27 15.21 6.82
N SER A 93 7.40 14.10 6.09
CA SER A 93 8.59 13.24 6.09
C SER A 93 8.77 12.53 4.74
N SER A 94 10.00 12.11 4.44
CA SER A 94 10.32 11.20 3.33
C SER A 94 9.87 9.75 3.60
N LYS A 95 9.63 9.39 4.85
CA LYS A 95 9.07 8.10 5.27
C LYS A 95 7.53 8.20 5.35
N PRO A 96 6.79 7.16 4.92
CA PRO A 96 5.34 7.17 5.04
C PRO A 96 4.89 7.12 6.51
N ALA A 97 3.81 7.81 6.82
CA ALA A 97 3.12 7.73 8.12
C ALA A 97 2.47 6.35 8.35
N GLY A 98 2.21 5.60 7.27
CA GLY A 98 1.86 4.20 7.34
C GLY A 98 1.87 3.53 5.98
N VAL A 99 2.07 2.21 6.00
CA VAL A 99 2.05 1.35 4.82
C VAL A 99 1.03 0.25 5.05
N ALA A 100 0.33 -0.15 4.00
CA ALA A 100 -0.54 -1.32 4.02
C ALA A 100 -0.48 -2.08 2.71
N SER A 101 -0.84 -3.36 2.76
CA SER A 101 -0.87 -4.21 1.58
C SER A 101 -2.10 -5.11 1.57
N ILE A 102 -2.60 -5.39 0.37
CA ILE A 102 -3.62 -6.39 0.10
C ILE A 102 -3.01 -7.37 -0.89
N TYR A 103 -3.01 -8.64 -0.52
CA TYR A 103 -2.66 -9.74 -1.41
C TYR A 103 -3.93 -10.15 -2.16
N TYR A 104 -3.85 -10.46 -3.43
CA TYR A 104 -5.00 -10.96 -4.18
C TYR A 104 -4.64 -12.18 -4.99
N ASN A 105 -5.62 -13.07 -5.15
CA ASN A 105 -5.52 -14.25 -5.99
C ASN A 105 -6.93 -14.75 -6.34
N ASP A 106 -7.03 -15.82 -7.13
CA ASP A 106 -8.30 -16.53 -7.29
C ASP A 106 -8.69 -17.27 -6.00
N LYS A 107 -9.86 -17.91 -6.02
CA LYS A 107 -10.42 -18.58 -4.83
C LYS A 107 -9.51 -19.70 -4.32
N GLU A 108 -8.95 -20.49 -5.23
CA GLU A 108 -8.06 -21.63 -4.92
C GLU A 108 -6.72 -21.14 -4.38
N GLY A 109 -6.12 -20.13 -5.01
CA GLY A 109 -4.89 -19.51 -4.57
C GLY A 109 -5.03 -18.86 -3.20
N VAL A 110 -6.12 -18.12 -2.93
CA VAL A 110 -6.37 -17.60 -1.58
C VAL A 110 -6.59 -18.74 -0.58
N ALA A 111 -7.29 -19.81 -0.94
CA ALA A 111 -7.44 -20.97 -0.06
C ALA A 111 -6.08 -21.61 0.27
N ALA A 112 -5.17 -21.73 -0.70
CA ALA A 112 -3.82 -22.25 -0.50
C ALA A 112 -2.90 -21.31 0.30
N MET A 113 -3.10 -19.99 0.17
CA MET A 113 -2.30 -18.98 0.90
C MET A 113 -2.81 -18.69 2.32
N THR A 114 -4.03 -19.14 2.66
CA THR A 114 -4.63 -18.94 3.98
C THR A 114 -4.55 -20.24 4.78
N GLY A 115 -4.25 -20.14 6.08
CA GLY A 115 -4.27 -21.30 6.96
C GLY A 115 -5.68 -21.71 7.36
N ALA A 116 -5.78 -22.73 8.20
CA ALA A 116 -7.05 -23.14 8.81
C ALA A 116 -7.74 -21.98 9.56
N TRP A 117 -6.94 -21.14 10.22
CA TRP A 117 -7.41 -19.94 10.90
C TRP A 117 -7.48 -18.75 9.95
N LYS A 118 -8.69 -18.37 9.58
CA LYS A 118 -8.98 -17.13 8.86
C LYS A 118 -10.32 -16.57 9.28
N TYR A 119 -10.46 -15.26 9.20
CA TYR A 119 -11.74 -14.59 9.37
C TYR A 119 -12.01 -13.67 8.18
N SER A 120 -13.29 -13.57 7.81
CA SER A 120 -13.72 -12.65 6.76
C SER A 120 -13.86 -11.23 7.29
N GLY A 121 -13.49 -10.24 6.49
CA GLY A 121 -13.70 -8.83 6.80
C GLY A 121 -14.71 -8.16 5.86
N SER A 122 -15.27 -7.03 6.30
CA SER A 122 -15.92 -6.05 5.43
C SER A 122 -14.90 -5.57 4.39
N GLY A 123 -15.29 -5.46 3.12
CA GLY A 123 -14.39 -5.13 2.00
C GLY A 123 -13.50 -3.89 2.17
N MET A 124 -13.86 -2.97 3.06
CA MET A 124 -13.07 -1.81 3.49
C MET A 124 -12.50 -2.04 4.91
N GLN A 125 -11.22 -1.73 5.12
CA GLN A 125 -10.56 -1.84 6.43
C GLN A 125 -9.62 -0.67 6.69
N ARG A 126 -9.49 -0.30 7.97
CA ARG A 126 -8.60 0.78 8.42
C ARG A 126 -7.14 0.37 8.26
N ALA A 127 -6.29 1.36 7.96
CA ALA A 127 -4.85 1.21 7.83
C ALA A 127 -4.12 2.49 8.26
N ALA A 128 -2.79 2.43 8.32
CA ALA A 128 -1.92 3.58 8.62
C ALA A 128 -2.34 4.33 9.90
N GLY A 129 -2.46 3.62 11.02
CA GLY A 129 -2.90 4.22 12.29
C GLY A 129 -4.33 4.77 12.26
N GLY A 130 -5.16 4.32 11.33
CA GLY A 130 -6.54 4.80 11.16
C GLY A 130 -6.69 6.04 10.27
N LEU A 131 -5.59 6.55 9.68
CA LEU A 131 -5.64 7.72 8.78
C LEU A 131 -6.53 7.47 7.56
N VAL A 132 -6.61 6.21 7.13
CA VAL A 132 -7.38 5.80 5.96
C VAL A 132 -8.17 4.53 6.23
N GLU A 133 -9.23 4.36 5.46
CA GLU A 133 -9.93 3.10 5.27
C GLU A 133 -9.88 2.73 3.80
N TRP A 134 -9.52 1.49 3.47
CA TRP A 134 -9.29 1.11 2.08
C TRP A 134 -9.63 -0.34 1.75
N GLY A 135 -9.82 -0.61 0.46
CA GLY A 135 -10.28 -1.89 -0.03
C GLY A 135 -10.26 -2.00 -1.54
N VAL A 136 -10.69 -3.16 -2.02
CA VAL A 136 -10.80 -3.48 -3.45
C VAL A 136 -12.28 -3.62 -3.80
N LYS A 137 -12.74 -2.88 -4.79
CA LYS A 137 -14.10 -2.95 -5.34
C LYS A 137 -14.10 -3.80 -6.61
N GLY A 138 -15.07 -4.71 -6.75
CA GLY A 138 -15.30 -5.47 -7.98
C GLY A 138 -16.79 -5.45 -8.34
N GLY A 139 -17.09 -5.06 -9.59
CA GLY A 139 -18.46 -4.78 -10.00
C GLY A 139 -19.12 -3.74 -9.08
N TRP A 140 -20.25 -4.12 -8.47
CA TRP A 140 -21.08 -3.23 -7.66
C TRP A 140 -20.67 -3.13 -6.19
N SER A 141 -19.88 -4.07 -5.67
CA SER A 141 -19.61 -4.20 -4.24
C SER A 141 -18.12 -4.28 -3.92
N MET A 142 -17.78 -4.10 -2.64
CA MET A 142 -16.42 -4.36 -2.20
C MET A 142 -16.17 -5.86 -2.20
N LEU A 143 -14.99 -6.28 -2.67
CA LEU A 143 -14.62 -7.68 -2.71
C LEU A 143 -14.46 -8.23 -1.29
N LYS A 144 -14.89 -9.48 -1.13
CA LYS A 144 -14.69 -10.24 0.10
C LYS A 144 -13.19 -10.38 0.36
N ASN A 145 -12.80 -10.15 1.62
CA ASN A 145 -11.43 -10.32 2.05
C ASN A 145 -11.34 -11.27 3.25
N TYR A 146 -10.19 -11.92 3.35
CA TYR A 146 -9.83 -12.84 4.42
C TYR A 146 -8.56 -12.34 5.10
N ASN A 147 -8.53 -12.40 6.42
CA ASN A 147 -7.33 -12.11 7.20
C ASN A 147 -6.76 -13.43 7.73
N SER A 148 -5.46 -13.64 7.50
CA SER A 148 -4.73 -14.84 7.90
C SER A 148 -3.26 -14.46 8.10
N GLY A 149 -2.67 -14.82 9.25
CA GLY A 149 -1.25 -14.56 9.54
C GLY A 149 -0.84 -13.08 9.43
N GLY A 150 -1.69 -12.15 9.89
CA GLY A 150 -1.44 -10.71 9.80
C GLY A 150 -1.52 -10.11 8.39
N ARG A 151 -1.88 -10.91 7.39
CA ARG A 151 -2.04 -10.48 6.00
C ARG A 151 -3.51 -10.46 5.60
N ARG A 152 -3.83 -9.54 4.70
CA ARG A 152 -5.15 -9.38 4.12
C ARG A 152 -5.16 -9.90 2.69
N TYR A 153 -6.08 -10.79 2.40
CA TYR A 153 -6.25 -11.44 1.10
C TYR A 153 -7.59 -11.08 0.47
N VAL A 154 -7.61 -10.82 -0.84
CA VAL A 154 -8.83 -10.58 -1.62
C VAL A 154 -8.96 -11.65 -2.70
N VAL A 155 -10.17 -12.16 -2.88
CA VAL A 155 -10.48 -13.11 -3.95
C VAL A 155 -10.94 -12.34 -5.20
N GLY A 156 -10.12 -12.39 -6.23
CA GLY A 156 -10.44 -11.90 -7.57
C GLY A 156 -11.06 -12.99 -8.45
N ARG A 157 -11.74 -12.57 -9.52
CA ARG A 157 -12.17 -13.46 -10.61
C ARG A 157 -11.43 -13.06 -11.87
N LYS A 158 -10.74 -14.02 -12.50
CA LYS A 158 -10.04 -13.79 -13.77
C LYS A 158 -10.97 -13.15 -14.80
N GLY A 159 -10.48 -12.14 -15.50
CA GLY A 159 -11.22 -11.39 -16.51
C GLY A 159 -12.18 -10.34 -15.95
N SER A 160 -12.33 -10.20 -14.63
CA SER A 160 -13.13 -9.14 -14.03
C SER A 160 -12.31 -7.89 -13.76
N ASP A 161 -12.93 -6.73 -13.99
CA ASP A 161 -12.34 -5.44 -13.63
C ASP A 161 -12.49 -5.17 -12.14
N TYR A 162 -11.58 -4.37 -11.60
CA TYR A 162 -11.63 -3.94 -10.20
C TYR A 162 -11.11 -2.52 -10.02
N ALA A 163 -11.38 -1.93 -8.85
CA ALA A 163 -10.88 -0.62 -8.48
C ALA A 163 -10.34 -0.63 -7.05
N LEU A 164 -9.35 0.22 -6.79
CA LEU A 164 -8.88 0.52 -5.43
C LEU A 164 -9.70 1.67 -4.86
N VAL A 165 -10.16 1.53 -3.63
CA VAL A 165 -10.93 2.57 -2.94
C VAL A 165 -10.22 2.94 -1.66
N VAL A 166 -9.94 4.24 -1.48
CA VAL A 166 -9.23 4.77 -0.32
C VAL A 166 -9.99 5.98 0.21
N LYS A 167 -10.47 5.89 1.45
CA LYS A 167 -11.15 6.97 2.16
C LYS A 167 -10.19 7.62 3.15
N ASN A 168 -10.06 8.94 3.08
CA ASN A 168 -9.33 9.71 4.07
C ASN A 168 -10.21 9.92 5.31
N LEU A 169 -9.81 9.33 6.45
CA LEU A 169 -10.50 9.45 7.73
C LEU A 169 -9.95 10.58 8.60
N SER A 170 -8.83 11.20 8.18
CA SER A 170 -8.19 12.29 8.90
C SER A 170 -8.85 13.65 8.61
N ARG A 171 -8.44 14.67 9.37
CA ARG A 171 -8.88 16.07 9.24
C ARG A 171 -7.97 16.90 8.34
N SER A 172 -6.90 16.31 7.79
CA SER A 172 -5.96 16.95 6.86
C SER A 172 -5.96 16.28 5.49
N ALA A 173 -5.36 16.93 4.49
CA ALA A 173 -5.07 16.25 3.23
C ALA A 173 -4.03 15.15 3.47
N LEU A 174 -4.13 14.06 2.71
CA LEU A 174 -3.16 12.96 2.69
C LEU A 174 -2.67 12.74 1.26
N GLU A 175 -1.40 12.42 1.11
CA GLU A 175 -0.85 11.93 -0.15
C GLU A 175 -0.74 10.41 -0.10
N ILE A 176 -1.32 9.74 -1.10
CA ILE A 176 -1.40 8.28 -1.20
C ILE A 176 -0.62 7.81 -2.43
N VAL A 177 0.48 7.11 -2.20
CA VAL A 177 1.21 6.39 -3.25
C VAL A 177 0.66 4.97 -3.31
N LEU A 178 0.10 4.58 -4.46
CA LEU A 178 -0.49 3.27 -4.69
C LEU A 178 0.37 2.46 -5.66
N SER A 179 0.46 1.17 -5.41
CA SER A 179 1.09 0.22 -6.32
C SER A 179 0.25 -1.03 -6.53
N VAL A 180 0.37 -1.60 -7.71
CA VAL A 180 -0.23 -2.89 -8.09
C VAL A 180 0.84 -3.70 -8.81
N ASP A 181 1.07 -4.93 -8.36
CA ASP A 181 2.13 -5.82 -8.87
C ASP A 181 3.53 -5.20 -8.86
N GLY A 182 3.79 -4.30 -7.90
CA GLY A 182 5.05 -3.56 -7.77
C GLY A 182 5.19 -2.35 -8.69
N LEU A 183 4.15 -2.01 -9.45
CA LEU A 183 4.11 -0.87 -10.36
C LEU A 183 3.28 0.25 -9.78
N ASP A 184 3.79 1.47 -9.92
CA ASP A 184 3.13 2.69 -9.50
C ASP A 184 1.88 2.93 -10.34
N VAL A 185 0.77 3.21 -9.68
CA VAL A 185 -0.52 3.37 -10.35
C VAL A 185 -0.60 4.67 -11.17
N MET A 186 0.22 5.68 -10.88
CA MET A 186 0.21 6.97 -11.59
C MET A 186 0.97 6.95 -12.91
N ASP A 187 1.99 6.08 -13.08
CA ASP A 187 2.81 6.08 -14.30
C ASP A 187 3.17 4.68 -14.83
N GLY A 188 2.75 3.62 -14.15
CA GLY A 188 3.01 2.24 -14.56
C GLY A 188 4.49 1.81 -14.51
N LYS A 189 5.39 2.61 -13.93
CA LYS A 189 6.80 2.28 -13.69
C LYS A 189 6.97 1.63 -12.32
N THR A 190 8.19 1.20 -11.97
CA THR A 190 8.48 0.64 -10.64
C THR A 190 8.02 1.60 -9.51
N ALA A 191 7.27 1.06 -8.55
CA ALA A 191 6.78 1.80 -7.40
C ALA A 191 7.91 2.18 -6.44
N SER A 192 7.82 3.37 -5.86
CA SER A 192 8.78 3.85 -4.86
C SER A 192 8.14 4.90 -3.98
N PHE A 193 8.51 4.91 -2.70
CA PHE A 193 8.07 5.94 -1.75
C PHE A 193 8.52 7.35 -2.14
N LYS A 194 9.54 7.51 -2.99
CA LYS A 194 10.00 8.82 -3.46
C LYS A 194 9.06 9.45 -4.50
N LYS A 195 8.20 8.65 -5.14
CA LYS A 195 7.29 9.10 -6.20
C LYS A 195 6.11 9.84 -5.61
N ARG A 196 5.48 10.72 -6.40
CA ARG A 196 4.26 11.43 -5.99
C ARG A 196 3.03 10.54 -6.13
N GLY A 197 2.05 10.77 -5.26
CA GLY A 197 0.79 10.04 -5.21
C GLY A 197 -0.44 10.94 -5.37
N TYR A 198 -1.61 10.34 -5.20
CA TYR A 198 -2.89 11.04 -5.20
C TYR A 198 -3.08 11.83 -3.91
N ILE A 199 -3.59 13.07 -4.01
CA ILE A 199 -3.98 13.84 -2.83
C ILE A 199 -5.46 13.61 -2.53
N ILE A 200 -5.78 13.16 -1.32
CA ILE A 200 -7.15 12.97 -0.85
C ILE A 200 -7.45 14.01 0.22
N GLN A 201 -8.40 14.91 -0.07
CA GLN A 201 -8.87 15.91 0.90
C GLN A 201 -9.57 15.26 2.11
N PRO A 202 -9.66 15.96 3.27
CA PRO A 202 -10.30 15.44 4.48
C PRO A 202 -11.71 14.87 4.21
N GLY A 203 -11.97 13.65 4.68
CA GLY A 203 -13.27 12.99 4.53
C GLY A 203 -13.64 12.54 3.12
N LYS A 204 -12.79 12.80 2.11
CA LYS A 204 -13.05 12.39 0.72
C LYS A 204 -12.57 10.96 0.45
N THR A 205 -13.10 10.38 -0.62
CA THR A 205 -12.78 9.03 -1.08
C THR A 205 -12.19 9.10 -2.47
N LEU A 206 -11.03 8.48 -2.66
CA LEU A 206 -10.40 8.23 -3.94
C LEU A 206 -10.84 6.84 -4.45
N THR A 207 -11.23 6.78 -5.71
CA THR A 207 -11.43 5.52 -6.44
C THR A 207 -10.49 5.48 -7.63
N VAL A 208 -9.57 4.50 -7.66
CA VAL A 208 -8.62 4.33 -8.75
C VAL A 208 -8.98 3.08 -9.52
N LYS A 209 -9.43 3.27 -10.76
CA LYS A 209 -9.95 2.21 -11.63
C LYS A 209 -8.86 1.52 -12.46
N GLY A 210 -7.65 2.07 -12.51
CA GLY A 210 -6.65 1.63 -13.47
C GLY A 210 -5.30 2.32 -13.34
N PHE A 211 -4.33 1.87 -14.15
CA PHE A 211 -3.05 2.57 -14.33
C PHE A 211 -3.29 3.83 -15.14
N ARG A 212 -2.77 4.96 -14.66
CA ARG A 212 -2.99 6.24 -15.32
C ARG A 212 -2.21 6.33 -16.63
N THR A 213 -2.91 6.76 -17.68
CA THR A 213 -2.36 6.96 -19.03
C THR A 213 -2.33 8.44 -19.40
N SER A 214 -3.20 9.26 -18.82
CA SER A 214 -3.21 10.71 -18.94
C SER A 214 -3.90 11.37 -17.74
N GLU A 215 -4.04 12.70 -17.73
CA GLU A 215 -4.79 13.42 -16.69
C GLU A 215 -6.28 13.10 -16.68
N ALA A 216 -6.83 12.70 -17.84
CA ALA A 216 -8.26 12.42 -18.02
C ALA A 216 -8.59 10.93 -18.16
N ALA A 217 -7.59 10.04 -18.23
CA ALA A 217 -7.82 8.63 -18.51
C ALA A 217 -6.89 7.68 -17.75
N VAL A 218 -7.40 6.48 -17.52
CA VAL A 218 -6.66 5.32 -17.00
C VAL A 218 -6.93 4.12 -17.89
N ALA A 219 -6.03 3.15 -17.92
CA ALA A 219 -6.34 1.81 -18.39
C ALA A 219 -6.80 0.95 -17.22
N ALA A 220 -8.01 0.40 -17.32
CA ALA A 220 -8.67 -0.27 -16.21
C ALA A 220 -7.85 -1.45 -15.66
N PHE A 221 -7.91 -1.66 -14.35
CA PHE A 221 -7.34 -2.85 -13.75
C PHE A 221 -8.24 -4.05 -14.02
N LYS A 222 -7.62 -5.12 -14.51
CA LYS A 222 -8.30 -6.38 -14.80
C LYS A 222 -7.55 -7.53 -14.16
N PHE A 223 -8.23 -8.40 -13.42
CA PHE A 223 -7.60 -9.63 -12.93
C PHE A 223 -7.23 -10.51 -14.12
N SER A 224 -5.94 -10.83 -14.30
CA SER A 224 -5.44 -11.67 -15.38
C SER A 224 -4.64 -12.85 -14.83
N SER A 225 -4.29 -13.82 -15.68
CA SER A 225 -3.32 -14.84 -15.28
C SER A 225 -1.93 -14.21 -15.10
N VAL A 226 -1.08 -14.82 -14.27
CA VAL A 226 0.31 -14.36 -14.07
C VAL A 226 1.05 -14.22 -15.42
N ALA A 227 0.89 -15.17 -16.34
CA ALA A 227 1.47 -15.10 -17.69
C ALA A 227 1.01 -13.88 -18.51
N GLY A 228 -0.24 -13.45 -18.36
CA GLY A 228 -0.82 -12.29 -19.03
C GLY A 228 -0.81 -10.99 -18.22
N SER A 229 -0.05 -10.96 -17.11
CA SER A 229 0.01 -9.80 -16.22
C SER A 229 1.06 -8.77 -16.66
N TYR A 230 0.79 -7.50 -16.39
CA TYR A 230 1.60 -6.38 -16.85
C TYR A 230 3.04 -6.40 -16.29
N ALA A 231 3.21 -6.78 -15.02
CA ALA A 231 4.53 -6.86 -14.39
C ALA A 231 5.46 -7.88 -15.07
N ASN A 232 4.90 -9.01 -15.53
CA ASN A 232 5.66 -10.00 -16.30
C ASN A 232 6.00 -9.49 -17.70
N LEU A 233 5.08 -8.79 -18.35
CA LEU A 233 5.27 -8.27 -19.71
C LEU A 233 6.30 -7.13 -19.79
N LYS A 234 6.44 -6.30 -18.74
CA LYS A 234 7.35 -5.14 -18.74
C LYS A 234 8.71 -5.37 -18.09
N HIS A 235 8.79 -6.15 -17.03
CA HIS A 235 10.01 -6.18 -16.19
C HIS A 235 10.58 -7.58 -15.91
N GLY A 236 9.89 -8.66 -16.30
CA GLY A 236 10.37 -10.05 -16.11
C GLY A 236 10.67 -10.46 -14.66
N LYS A 237 10.39 -9.60 -13.68
CA LYS A 237 10.66 -9.82 -12.25
C LYS A 237 9.36 -10.20 -11.54
N THR A 238 9.25 -11.48 -11.21
CA THR A 238 8.04 -12.17 -10.72
C THR A 238 7.70 -11.95 -9.24
N ARG A 239 8.51 -11.19 -8.48
CA ARG A 239 8.45 -11.21 -7.01
C ARG A 239 7.22 -10.54 -6.37
N ASN A 240 6.55 -9.62 -7.08
CA ASN A 240 5.47 -8.80 -6.50
C ASN A 240 4.09 -9.04 -7.12
N VAL A 241 3.93 -10.07 -7.98
CA VAL A 241 2.62 -10.37 -8.59
C VAL A 241 1.62 -10.81 -7.53
N GLY A 242 0.40 -10.28 -7.59
CA GLY A 242 -0.65 -10.57 -6.61
C GLY A 242 -0.63 -9.65 -5.38
N VAL A 243 0.04 -8.49 -5.46
CA VAL A 243 0.16 -7.56 -4.32
C VAL A 243 -0.25 -6.14 -4.71
N ILE A 244 -1.15 -5.56 -3.92
CA ILE A 244 -1.51 -4.14 -3.95
C ILE A 244 -0.88 -3.48 -2.74
N GLY A 245 -0.11 -2.41 -2.96
CA GLY A 245 0.54 -1.62 -1.92
C GLY A 245 -0.05 -0.22 -1.79
N MET A 246 -0.02 0.32 -0.58
CA MET A 246 -0.38 1.69 -0.28
C MET A 246 0.60 2.29 0.73
N ALA A 247 1.11 3.48 0.44
CA ALA A 247 1.87 4.30 1.38
C ALA A 247 1.16 5.64 1.60
N VAL A 248 0.97 6.01 2.86
CA VAL A 248 0.25 7.22 3.29
C VAL A 248 1.25 8.24 3.81
N PHE A 249 1.21 9.46 3.29
CA PHE A 249 2.01 10.58 3.77
C PHE A 249 1.12 11.70 4.29
N THR A 250 1.52 12.28 5.42
CA THR A 250 0.89 13.45 6.03
C THR A 250 1.52 14.74 5.53
N GLN A 251 0.77 15.84 5.64
CA GLN A 251 1.22 17.16 5.23
C GLN A 251 2.15 17.79 6.27
N GLN A 252 3.21 18.46 5.82
CA GLN A 252 4.14 19.16 6.70
C GLN A 252 3.42 20.22 7.55
N GLY A 253 3.73 20.23 8.85
CA GLY A 253 3.21 21.22 9.79
C GLY A 253 1.71 21.09 10.11
N VAL A 254 1.05 19.99 9.73
CA VAL A 254 -0.37 19.74 10.00
C VAL A 254 -0.53 18.46 10.82
N ASP A 255 -1.15 18.58 11.99
CA ASP A 255 -1.62 17.42 12.76
C ASP A 255 -2.83 16.81 12.05
N PRO A 256 -2.77 15.54 11.59
CA PRO A 256 -3.84 14.92 10.83
C PRO A 256 -5.14 14.72 11.63
N TRP A 257 -5.09 14.79 12.96
CA TRP A 257 -6.25 14.58 13.83
C TRP A 257 -6.86 15.88 14.34
N LYS A 258 -6.19 17.02 14.14
CA LYS A 258 -6.70 18.35 14.48
C LYS A 258 -7.07 19.11 13.21
N TRP A 259 -8.00 20.06 13.34
CA TRP A 259 -8.19 21.02 12.26
C TRP A 259 -7.03 21.99 12.24
N SER A 260 -6.41 22.22 11.09
CA SER A 260 -5.47 23.33 10.94
C SER A 260 -6.21 24.67 10.97
N ASN A 261 -5.57 25.74 11.43
CA ASN A 261 -6.13 27.09 11.40
C ASN A 261 -6.58 27.50 9.98
N SER A 262 -5.81 27.11 8.96
CA SER A 262 -6.17 27.31 7.55
C SER A 262 -7.40 26.52 7.10
N ALA A 263 -7.65 25.34 7.66
CA ALA A 263 -8.86 24.57 7.40
C ALA A 263 -10.09 25.15 8.11
N VAL A 264 -9.89 25.75 9.29
CA VAL A 264 -10.93 26.52 9.99
C VAL A 264 -11.27 27.78 9.20
N GLN A 265 -10.26 28.56 8.79
CA GLN A 265 -10.45 29.78 7.99
C GLN A 265 -11.20 29.51 6.68
N ARG A 266 -10.83 28.46 5.94
CA ARG A 266 -11.52 28.07 4.69
C ARG A 266 -12.98 27.70 4.90
N ARG A 267 -13.36 27.21 6.09
CA ARG A 267 -14.76 26.94 6.41
C ARG A 267 -15.53 28.20 6.75
N HIS A 268 -14.91 29.12 7.48
CA HIS A 268 -15.50 30.44 7.73
C HIS A 268 -15.70 31.23 6.43
N SER A 269 -14.78 31.06 5.46
CA SER A 269 -14.87 31.70 4.15
C SER A 269 -15.53 30.83 3.08
N ALA A 270 -16.12 29.68 3.43
CA ALA A 270 -16.77 28.81 2.45
C ALA A 270 -18.11 29.43 2.07
N SER A 271 -18.27 29.77 0.79
CA SER A 271 -19.56 30.20 0.26
C SER A 271 -20.57 29.04 0.27
N PRO A 272 -21.81 29.23 0.74
CA PRO A 272 -22.87 28.22 0.66
C PRO A 272 -23.30 27.91 -0.78
N PHE A 273 -22.95 28.77 -1.73
CA PHE A 273 -23.16 28.58 -3.16
C PHE A 273 -21.80 28.56 -3.86
N ALA A 274 -21.48 27.48 -4.58
CA ALA A 274 -20.34 27.50 -5.49
C ALA A 274 -20.53 28.67 -6.45
N GLU A 275 -19.51 29.52 -6.64
CA GLU A 275 -19.50 30.45 -7.77
C GLU A 275 -19.82 29.62 -9.01
N ALA A 276 -20.97 29.90 -9.64
CA ALA A 276 -21.37 29.21 -10.84
C ALA A 276 -20.20 29.29 -11.83
N PRO A 277 -19.80 28.20 -12.51
CA PRO A 277 -18.79 28.31 -13.55
C PRO A 277 -19.22 29.44 -14.47
N SER A 278 -18.39 30.47 -14.57
CA SER A 278 -18.64 31.67 -15.36
C SER A 278 -18.65 31.29 -16.83
N THR A 279 -19.78 30.78 -17.31
CA THR A 279 -20.14 30.63 -18.71
C THR A 279 -21.65 30.43 -18.76
N ARG A 280 -22.36 31.55 -18.85
CA ARG A 280 -23.74 31.56 -19.34
C ARG A 280 -23.66 31.14 -20.81
N ALA A 281 -24.39 30.09 -21.19
CA ALA A 281 -24.62 29.81 -22.61
C ALA A 281 -25.24 31.05 -23.26
N ARG A 282 -24.73 31.42 -24.43
CA ARG A 282 -25.37 32.37 -25.33
C ARG A 282 -26.20 31.59 -26.34
#